data_AF-A0A945TPW1-F1
#
_entry.id   AF-A0A945TPW1-F1
#
_cell.length_a   1.000
_cell.length_b   1.000
_cell.length_c   1.000
_cell.angle_alpha   90.00
_cell.angle_beta   90.00
_cell.angle_gamma   90.00
#
_symmetry.space_group_name_H-M   'P 1'
#
loop_
_entity.id
_entity.type
_entity.pdbx_description
1 polymer ?
#
loop_
_entity_poly.entity_id
_entity_poly.type
_entity_poly.pdbx_seq_one_letter_code
_entity_poly.pdbx_strand_id
1 'polypeptide(L)'
;AAPPPPQTSSSAAVTPQPGSKERSVLGSVVGLTVVIGLILGVGALAPKSFMGHFTVFVLAVFVGWQVIWNVTPALHTPLMSVTNAISGIIVVGALLQMSSTSGLVTLLAIVALFVSSINIFGGFWVTQRMLRMFRKDT
;
A
#
# COMPACT_ATOMS: atom_id res chain seq x y z
N ALA A 1 -29.79 -50.36 10.05
CA ALA A 1 -30.43 -50.56 8.74
C ALA A 1 -31.84 -50.01 8.83
N ALA A 2 -32.36 -49.11 8.01
CA ALA A 2 -31.86 -48.27 6.91
C ALA A 2 -32.68 -46.95 6.99
N PRO A 3 -32.17 -45.79 6.55
CA PRO A 3 -32.93 -44.55 6.58
C PRO A 3 -34.15 -44.64 5.63
N PRO A 4 -35.25 -43.91 5.90
CA PRO A 4 -36.40 -43.84 5.00
C PRO A 4 -36.00 -43.22 3.63
N PRO A 5 -36.59 -43.71 2.51
CA PRO A 5 -36.32 -43.25 1.15
C PRO A 5 -36.93 -41.86 0.84
N PRO A 6 -36.58 -41.25 -0.31
CA PRO A 6 -36.39 -39.80 -0.46
C PRO A 6 -37.68 -39.03 -0.75
N GLN A 7 -37.80 -37.83 -0.18
CA GLN A 7 -38.77 -36.83 -0.62
C GLN A 7 -38.10 -35.92 -1.67
N THR A 8 -38.30 -36.26 -2.93
CA THR A 8 -38.18 -35.31 -4.05
C THR A 8 -39.54 -34.71 -4.34
N SER A 9 -39.71 -33.43 -4.03
CA SER A 9 -40.64 -32.44 -4.59
C SER A 9 -40.64 -31.26 -3.60
N SER A 10 -40.52 -29.99 -3.96
CA SER A 10 -40.93 -29.29 -5.17
C SER A 10 -40.26 -27.91 -5.19
N SER A 11 -40.31 -27.30 -6.37
CA SER A 11 -40.18 -25.87 -6.63
C SER A 11 -38.80 -25.35 -7.00
N ALA A 12 -38.57 -25.43 -8.31
CA ALA A 12 -37.90 -24.39 -9.05
C ALA A 12 -38.31 -22.99 -8.56
N ALA A 13 -37.34 -22.28 -8.01
CA ALA A 13 -37.25 -20.83 -8.17
C ALA A 13 -35.84 -20.55 -8.66
N VAL A 14 -35.71 -20.56 -9.99
CA VAL A 14 -34.59 -19.89 -10.66
C VAL A 14 -34.74 -18.42 -10.27
N THR A 15 -34.01 -18.01 -9.22
CA THR A 15 -33.83 -16.59 -8.93
C THR A 15 -33.24 -15.95 -10.18
N PRO A 16 -33.83 -14.87 -10.72
CA PRO A 16 -33.28 -14.22 -11.92
C PRO A 16 -31.84 -13.82 -11.62
N GLN A 17 -30.88 -14.34 -12.39
CA GLN A 17 -29.52 -13.81 -12.42
C GLN A 17 -29.65 -12.33 -12.85
N PRO A 18 -29.32 -11.35 -12.00
CA PRO A 18 -29.32 -9.98 -12.45
C PRO A 18 -28.07 -9.76 -13.28
N GLY A 19 -28.28 -9.71 -14.60
CA GLY A 19 -27.50 -8.95 -15.57
C GLY A 19 -25.99 -9.20 -15.58
N SER A 20 -25.52 -9.81 -16.67
CA SER A 20 -24.19 -9.45 -17.20
C SER A 20 -24.06 -7.94 -17.16
N LYS A 21 -23.21 -7.40 -16.28
CA LYS A 21 -22.84 -5.99 -16.29
C LYS A 21 -22.23 -5.73 -17.67
N GLU A 22 -23.02 -5.24 -18.62
CA GLU A 22 -22.49 -4.53 -19.77
C GLU A 22 -21.60 -3.44 -19.18
N ARG A 23 -20.28 -3.62 -19.28
CA ARG A 23 -19.33 -2.57 -18.97
C ARG A 23 -19.74 -1.39 -19.84
N SER A 24 -20.32 -0.36 -19.22
CA SER A 24 -20.70 0.85 -19.93
C SER A 24 -19.45 1.41 -20.61
N VAL A 25 -19.40 1.22 -21.92
CA VAL A 25 -18.29 1.67 -22.77
C VAL A 25 -18.10 3.18 -22.60
N LEU A 26 -19.21 3.91 -22.41
CA LEU A 26 -19.19 5.33 -22.11
C LEU A 26 -18.49 5.63 -20.77
N GLY A 27 -18.76 4.87 -19.71
CA GLY A 27 -18.05 5.02 -18.43
C GLY A 27 -16.55 4.71 -18.54
N SER A 28 -16.19 3.74 -19.38
CA SER A 28 -14.80 3.39 -19.65
C SER A 28 -14.08 4.46 -20.50
N VAL A 29 -14.77 5.03 -21.48
CA VAL A 29 -14.25 6.12 -22.33
C VAL A 29 -14.08 7.41 -21.52
N VAL A 30 -15.06 7.78 -20.69
CA VAL A 30 -14.96 8.94 -19.79
C VAL A 30 -13.83 8.74 -18.77
N GLY A 31 -13.69 7.53 -18.21
CA GLY A 31 -12.57 7.21 -17.32
C GLY A 31 -11.22 7.36 -18.02
N LEU A 32 -11.10 6.87 -19.25
CA LEU A 32 -9.87 6.94 -20.04
C LEU A 32 -9.51 8.38 -20.41
N THR A 33 -10.48 9.20 -20.84
CA THR A 33 -10.22 10.60 -21.20
C THR A 33 -9.82 11.44 -19.99
N VAL A 34 -10.38 11.17 -18.81
CA VAL A 34 -9.95 11.83 -17.55
C VAL A 34 -8.51 11.46 -17.20
N VAL A 35 -8.15 10.19 -17.31
CA VAL A 35 -6.77 9.73 -17.04
C VAL A 35 -5.78 10.34 -18.03
N ILE A 36 -6.11 10.34 -19.33
CA ILE A 36 -5.27 10.96 -20.36
C ILE A 36 -5.13 12.46 -20.13
N GLY A 37 -6.24 13.16 -19.82
CA GLY A 37 -6.24 14.59 -19.52
C GLY A 37 -5.37 14.94 -18.30
N LEU A 38 -5.43 14.13 -17.24
CA LEU A 38 -4.56 14.28 -16.08
C LEU A 38 -3.08 14.09 -16.42
N ILE A 39 -2.76 13.05 -17.20
CA ILE A 39 -1.37 12.77 -17.61
C ILE A 39 -0.81 13.91 -18.48
N LEU A 40 -1.59 14.41 -19.44
CA LEU A 40 -1.19 15.52 -20.29
C LEU A 40 -1.07 16.84 -19.51
N GLY A 41 -2.00 17.11 -18.59
CA GLY A 41 -1.97 18.29 -17.73
C GLY A 41 -0.76 18.30 -16.82
N VAL A 42 -0.41 17.15 -16.22
CA VAL A 42 0.82 16.99 -15.45
C VAL A 42 2.04 17.21 -16.34
N GLY A 43 2.07 16.64 -17.55
CA GLY A 43 3.20 16.83 -18.49
C GLY A 43 3.42 18.28 -18.93
N ALA A 44 2.35 19.07 -19.06
CA ALA A 44 2.44 20.46 -19.50
C ALA A 44 2.87 21.44 -18.39
N LEU A 45 2.50 21.16 -17.13
CA LEU A 45 2.79 22.04 -15.99
C LEU A 45 3.99 21.59 -15.15
N ALA A 46 4.50 20.37 -15.36
CA ALA A 46 5.56 19.80 -14.53
C ALA A 46 6.94 20.42 -14.80
N PRO A 47 7.72 20.73 -13.74
CA PRO A 47 9.14 21.09 -13.87
C PRO A 47 9.98 19.98 -14.52
N LYS A 48 11.10 20.33 -15.15
CA LYS A 48 12.01 19.35 -15.79
C LYS A 48 12.49 18.24 -14.84
N SER A 49 12.66 18.56 -13.55
CA SER A 49 13.06 17.60 -12.50
C SER A 49 11.96 16.61 -12.14
N PHE A 50 10.68 16.96 -12.36
CA PHE A 50 9.55 16.10 -12.05
C PHE A 50 9.62 14.80 -12.85
N MET A 51 9.97 14.85 -14.14
CA MET A 51 10.06 13.64 -14.97
C MET A 51 11.09 12.64 -14.44
N GLY A 52 12.22 13.14 -13.92
CA GLY A 52 13.24 12.32 -13.26
C GLY A 52 12.69 11.66 -11.98
N HIS A 53 12.11 12.45 -11.07
CA HIS A 53 11.52 11.92 -9.83
C HIS A 53 10.35 10.97 -10.08
N PHE A 54 9.52 11.26 -11.08
CA PHE A 54 8.39 10.42 -11.47
C PHE A 54 8.86 9.07 -12.03
N THR A 55 9.90 9.07 -12.86
CA THR A 55 10.51 7.83 -13.36
C THR A 55 11.05 6.99 -12.20
N VAL A 56 11.80 7.60 -11.27
CA VAL A 56 12.31 6.92 -10.08
C VAL A 56 11.15 6.37 -9.23
N PHE A 57 10.08 7.13 -9.06
CA PHE A 57 8.88 6.70 -8.34
C PHE A 57 8.23 5.46 -8.97
N VAL A 58 7.99 5.47 -10.28
CA VAL A 58 7.39 4.33 -11.00
C VAL A 58 8.28 3.08 -10.92
N LEU A 59 9.59 3.24 -11.13
CA LEU A 59 10.54 2.15 -11.01
C LEU A 59 10.62 1.61 -9.58
N ALA A 60 10.58 2.48 -8.56
CA ALA A 60 10.56 2.06 -7.16
C ALA A 60 9.30 1.27 -6.80
N VAL A 61 8.13 1.62 -7.35
CA VAL A 61 6.89 0.83 -7.17
C VAL A 61 7.05 -0.56 -7.79
N PHE A 62 7.61 -0.66 -9.00
CA PHE A 62 7.86 -1.96 -9.64
C PHE A 62 8.84 -2.81 -8.83
N VAL A 63 9.94 -2.22 -8.36
CA VAL A 63 10.91 -2.91 -7.49
C VAL A 63 10.25 -3.36 -6.18
N GLY A 64 9.49 -2.49 -5.52
CA GLY A 64 8.77 -2.83 -4.30
C GLY A 64 7.83 -4.02 -4.50
N TRP A 65 7.08 -4.04 -5.60
CA TRP A 65 6.23 -5.16 -5.97
C TRP A 65 7.02 -6.47 -6.13
N GLN A 66 8.12 -6.44 -6.89
CA GLN A 66 8.99 -7.61 -7.11
C GLN A 66 9.58 -8.17 -5.81
N VAL A 67 9.94 -7.30 -4.87
CA VAL A 67 10.54 -7.70 -3.59
C VAL A 67 9.53 -8.43 -2.68
N ILE A 68 8.25 -8.09 -2.76
CA ILE A 68 7.23 -8.62 -1.83
C ILE A 68 6.44 -9.80 -2.43
N TRP A 69 6.46 -9.99 -3.76
CA TRP A 69 5.58 -10.92 -4.47
C TRP A 69 5.73 -12.39 -4.05
N ASN A 70 6.90 -12.83 -3.60
CA ASN A 70 7.18 -14.25 -3.31
C ASN A 70 7.71 -14.49 -1.89
N VAL A 71 7.17 -13.77 -0.91
CA VAL A 71 7.53 -13.96 0.51
C VAL A 71 6.84 -15.19 1.09
N THR A 72 7.54 -15.92 1.97
CA THR A 72 6.98 -17.07 2.68
C THR A 72 5.75 -16.65 3.49
N PRO A 73 4.63 -17.40 3.48
CA PRO A 73 3.41 -17.00 4.19
C PRO A 73 3.59 -16.72 5.68
N ALA A 74 4.50 -17.44 6.34
CA ALA A 74 4.86 -17.22 7.75
C ALA A 74 5.49 -15.84 8.03
N LEU A 75 5.99 -15.17 6.98
CA LEU A 75 6.69 -13.88 7.07
C LEU A 75 5.78 -12.68 6.78
N HIS A 76 4.49 -12.85 6.44
CA HIS A 76 3.61 -11.70 6.17
C HIS A 76 3.48 -10.76 7.39
N THR A 77 3.37 -11.32 8.60
CA THR A 77 3.29 -10.51 9.83
C THR A 77 4.61 -9.81 10.17
N PRO A 78 5.78 -10.49 10.15
CA PRO A 78 7.07 -9.81 10.21
C PRO A 78 7.27 -8.75 9.12
N LEU A 79 6.84 -9.01 7.89
CA LEU A 79 6.96 -8.08 6.77
C LEU A 79 6.10 -6.84 6.99
N MET A 80 4.89 -6.99 7.51
CA MET A 80 4.05 -5.86 7.91
C MET A 80 4.78 -4.97 8.92
N SER A 81 5.40 -5.57 9.95
CA SER A 81 6.19 -4.84 10.94
C SER A 81 7.40 -4.10 10.33
N VAL A 82 8.11 -4.73 9.39
CA VAL A 82 9.22 -4.08 8.65
C VAL A 82 8.72 -2.90 7.84
N THR A 83 7.62 -3.06 7.10
CA THR A 83 7.07 -1.96 6.28
C THR A 83 6.62 -0.78 7.14
N ASN A 84 6.15 -1.04 8.36
CA ASN A 84 5.91 0.01 9.35
C ASN A 84 7.22 0.73 9.70
N ALA A 85 8.27 0.01 10.10
CA ALA A 85 9.57 0.61 10.42
C ALA A 85 10.16 1.45 9.27
N ILE A 86 10.04 0.96 8.02
CA ILE A 86 10.51 1.65 6.81
C ILE A 86 9.72 2.95 6.55
N SER A 87 8.43 2.98 6.91
CA SER A 87 7.62 4.21 6.81
C SER A 87 8.16 5.36 7.69
N GLY A 88 9.06 5.06 8.64
CA GLY A 88 9.85 6.04 9.38
C GLY A 88 10.79 6.91 8.54
N ILE A 89 10.83 6.76 7.21
CA ILE A 89 11.54 7.66 6.27
C ILE A 89 11.14 9.13 6.41
N ILE A 90 9.98 9.41 7.02
CA ILE A 90 9.51 10.76 7.41
C ILE A 90 10.60 11.54 8.18
N VAL A 91 11.49 10.84 8.89
CA VAL A 91 12.65 11.42 9.58
C VAL A 91 13.50 12.32 8.66
N VAL A 92 13.66 11.96 7.39
CA VAL A 92 14.43 12.74 6.42
C VAL A 92 13.76 14.10 6.19
N GLY A 93 12.44 14.12 6.02
CA GLY A 93 11.68 15.35 5.87
C GLY A 93 11.77 16.25 7.10
N ALA A 94 11.68 15.65 8.30
CA ALA A 94 11.83 16.38 9.55
C ALA A 94 13.23 17.02 9.70
N LEU A 95 14.28 16.28 9.34
CA LEU A 95 15.66 16.78 9.38
C LEU A 95 15.89 17.94 8.41
N LEU A 96 15.32 17.89 7.20
CA LEU A 96 15.40 18.99 6.23
C LEU A 96 14.79 20.28 6.79
N GLN A 97 13.69 20.18 7.55
CA GLN A 97 12.97 21.33 8.10
C GLN A 97 13.55 21.86 9.42
N MET A 98 14.53 21.17 10.01
CA MET A 98 15.13 21.56 11.30
C MET A 98 15.82 22.94 11.26
N SER A 99 16.29 23.34 10.07
CA SER A 99 16.98 24.62 9.85
C SER A 99 16.05 25.77 9.41
N SER A 100 14.73 25.59 9.53
CA SER A 100 13.74 26.60 9.12
C SER A 100 13.84 27.88 9.96
N THR A 101 13.62 29.02 9.32
CA THR A 101 13.58 30.35 9.99
C THR A 101 12.29 30.56 10.78
N SER A 102 11.24 29.77 10.50
CA SER A 102 9.97 29.85 11.22
C SER A 102 9.99 28.96 12.45
N GLY A 103 9.89 29.54 13.64
CA GLY A 103 9.86 28.79 14.91
C GLY A 103 8.73 27.76 14.98
N LEU A 104 7.59 28.01 14.34
CA LEU A 104 6.49 27.05 14.24
C LEU A 104 6.89 25.84 13.39
N VAL A 105 7.54 26.07 12.24
CA VAL A 105 8.00 24.97 11.36
C VAL A 105 9.05 24.13 12.07
N THR A 106 9.98 24.77 12.79
CA THR A 106 11.00 24.06 13.58
C THR A 106 10.37 23.26 14.72
N LEU A 107 9.36 23.80 15.41
CA LEU A 107 8.62 23.05 16.43
C LEU A 107 7.93 21.81 15.83
N LEU A 108 7.25 21.97 14.70
CA LEU A 108 6.62 20.84 14.00
C LEU A 108 7.65 19.82 13.51
N ALA A 109 8.83 20.27 13.06
CA ALA A 109 9.93 19.40 12.65
C ALA A 109 10.47 18.58 13.83
N ILE A 110 10.60 19.18 15.02
CA ILE A 110 11.01 18.47 16.25
C ILE A 110 9.97 17.42 16.63
N VAL A 111 8.67 17.76 16.59
CA VAL A 111 7.60 16.80 16.88
C VAL A 111 7.59 15.66 15.86
N ALA A 112 7.72 15.98 14.56
CA ALA A 112 7.80 14.99 13.50
C ALA A 112 9.03 14.07 13.66
N LEU A 113 10.19 14.63 14.02
CA LEU A 113 11.41 13.86 14.31
C LEU A 113 11.18 12.89 15.48
N PHE A 114 10.56 13.37 16.56
CA PHE A 114 10.24 12.55 17.73
C PHE A 114 9.30 11.39 17.37
N VAL A 115 8.18 11.67 16.71
CA VAL A 115 7.21 10.62 16.29
C VAL A 115 7.85 9.64 15.29
N SER A 116 8.64 10.14 14.34
CA SER A 116 9.34 9.30 13.38
C SER A 116 10.35 8.38 14.05
N SER A 117 11.03 8.85 15.10
CA SER A 117 11.96 8.03 15.88
C SER A 117 11.25 6.85 16.56
N ILE A 118 10.06 7.09 17.14
CA ILE A 118 9.24 6.02 17.74
C ILE A 118 8.87 4.96 16.70
N ASN A 119 8.50 5.38 15.49
CA ASN A 119 8.18 4.46 14.40
C ASN A 119 9.40 3.58 14.03
N ILE A 120 10.57 4.20 13.82
CA ILE A 120 11.81 3.49 13.48
C ILE A 120 12.17 2.50 14.59
N PHE A 121 12.34 2.97 15.83
CA PHE A 121 12.81 2.13 16.93
C PHE A 121 11.78 1.05 17.29
N GLY A 122 10.50 1.41 17.41
CA GLY A 122 9.43 0.47 17.72
C GLY A 122 9.24 -0.57 16.63
N GLY A 123 9.22 -0.16 15.36
CA GLY A 123 9.05 -1.05 14.23
C GLY A 123 10.20 -2.06 14.09
N PHE A 124 11.45 -1.62 14.21
CA PHE A 124 12.60 -2.52 14.14
C PHE A 124 12.70 -3.45 15.36
N TRP A 125 12.40 -2.97 16.56
CA TRP A 125 12.40 -3.80 17.78
C TRP A 125 11.37 -4.94 17.70
N VAL A 126 10.14 -4.62 17.29
CA VAL A 126 9.07 -5.63 17.13
C VAL A 126 9.44 -6.62 16.04
N THR A 127 9.96 -6.14 14.90
CA THR A 127 10.42 -7.00 13.82
C THR A 127 11.50 -7.97 14.30
N GLN A 128 12.50 -7.48 15.02
CA GLN A 128 13.59 -8.33 15.54
C GLN A 128 13.04 -9.40 16.49
N ARG A 129 12.09 -9.04 17.36
CA ARG A 129 11.42 -9.99 18.25
C ARG A 129 10.67 -11.06 17.46
N MET A 130 9.94 -10.68 16.41
CA MET A 130 9.21 -11.62 15.55
C MET A 130 10.16 -12.56 14.81
N LEU A 131 11.22 -12.03 14.20
CA LEU A 131 12.20 -12.83 13.45
C LEU A 131 12.99 -13.77 14.37
N ARG A 132 13.23 -13.38 15.63
CA ARG A 132 13.88 -14.26 16.62
C ARG A 132 13.10 -15.54 16.89
N MET A 133 11.77 -15.52 16.73
CA MET A 133 10.92 -16.71 16.93
C MET A 133 11.08 -17.76 15.83
N PHE A 134 11.74 -17.42 14.71
CA PHE A 134 12.04 -18.35 13.61
C PHE A 134 13.47 -18.90 13.64
N ARG A 135 14.32 -18.43 14.57
CA ARG A 135 15.69 -18.91 14.72
C ARG A 135 15.64 -20.24 15.48
N LYS A 136 16.32 -21.26 14.97
CA LYS A 136 16.52 -22.52 15.69
C LYS A 136 17.62 -22.34 16.71
N ASP A 137 17.39 -22.76 17.95
CA ASP A 137 18.40 -22.81 18.99
C ASP A 137 19.44 -23.87 18.59
N THR A 138 20.56 -23.41 18.05
CA THR A 138 21.74 -24.23 17.73
C THR A 138 22.95 -23.58 18.38
#